data_AF-A0A7C1I2K2-F1
#
_entry.id   AF-A0A7C1I2K2-F1
#
_cell.length_a   1.000
_cell.length_b   1.000
_cell.length_c   1.000
_cell.angle_alpha   90.00
_cell.angle_beta   90.00
_cell.angle_gamma   90.00
#
_symmetry.space_group_name_H-M   'P 1'
#
loop_
_entity.id
_entity.type
_entity.pdbx_description
1 polymer ?
#
loop_
_entity_poly.entity_id
_entity_poly.type
_entity_poly.pdbx_seq_one_letter_code
_entity_poly.pdbx_strand_id
1 'polypeptide(L)'
;MEVVNAKNVNKIKIDKFPYKGKPYGVKGITVQWLSKHGEDDMGTPEYGLRLFTAEPGGEIPIHNHFYHQSMYILTGSFECWSYDIKSDQLKETFNANPGDCV
;
A
#
# COMPACT_ATOMS: atom_id res chain seq x y z
N MET A 1 15.72 -9.45 17.33
CA MET A 1 14.85 -8.28 17.09
C MET A 1 15.72 -7.18 16.53
N GLU A 2 15.44 -6.73 15.31
CA GLU A 2 16.18 -5.63 14.68
C GLU A 2 15.37 -4.34 14.89
N VAL A 3 16.04 -3.30 15.39
CA VAL A 3 15.43 -1.98 15.56
C VAL A 3 15.88 -1.10 14.40
N VAL A 4 14.92 -0.63 13.61
CA VAL A 4 15.19 0.27 12.47
C VAL A 4 14.58 1.64 12.71
N ASN A 5 15.30 2.70 12.33
CA ASN A 5 14.71 4.03 12.21
C ASN A 5 14.25 4.22 10.77
N ALA A 6 12.97 4.55 10.55
CA ALA A 6 12.42 4.72 9.20
C ALA A 6 13.21 5.74 8.35
N LYS A 7 13.84 6.76 8.94
CA LYS A 7 14.65 7.73 8.19
C LYS A 7 15.89 7.11 7.53
N ASN A 8 16.34 5.96 8.04
CA ASN A 8 17.52 5.25 7.56
C ASN A 8 17.17 4.10 6.59
N VAL A 9 15.87 3.89 6.30
CA VAL A 9 15.41 2.85 5.37
C VAL A 9 15.22 3.47 3.98
N ASN A 10 15.74 2.82 2.95
CA ASN A 10 15.63 3.32 1.57
C ASN A 10 14.17 3.45 1.13
N LYS A 11 13.83 4.61 0.56
CA LYS A 11 12.55 4.86 -0.11
C LYS A 11 12.61 4.28 -1.51
N ILE A 12 11.67 3.39 -1.81
CA ILE A 12 11.52 2.79 -3.13
C ILE A 12 10.30 3.43 -3.78
N LYS A 13 10.49 4.03 -4.95
CA LYS A 13 9.39 4.54 -5.76
C LYS A 13 8.60 3.38 -6.36
N ILE A 14 7.28 3.46 -6.34
CA ILE A 14 6.41 2.51 -7.02
C ILE A 14 5.88 3.21 -8.27
N ASP A 15 6.29 2.74 -9.46
CA ASP A 15 5.88 3.35 -10.74
C ASP A 15 4.66 2.66 -11.36
N LYS A 16 4.52 1.34 -11.16
CA LYS A 16 3.44 0.53 -11.74
C LYS A 16 3.01 -0.58 -10.80
N PHE A 17 1.74 -0.96 -10.88
CA PHE A 17 1.21 -2.11 -10.17
C PHE A 17 0.31 -2.96 -11.10
N PRO A 18 0.41 -4.30 -11.09
CA PRO A 18 -0.41 -5.15 -11.93
C PRO A 18 -1.84 -5.27 -11.41
N TYR A 19 -2.81 -5.19 -12.31
CA TYR A 19 -4.20 -5.54 -12.04
C TYR A 19 -4.80 -6.23 -13.28
N LYS A 20 -5.36 -7.43 -13.09
CA LYS A 20 -5.93 -8.29 -14.16
C LYS A 20 -5.03 -8.41 -15.40
N GLY A 21 -3.74 -8.65 -15.18
CA GLY A 21 -2.74 -8.83 -16.25
C GLY A 21 -2.28 -7.55 -16.96
N LYS A 22 -2.74 -6.37 -16.52
CA LYS A 22 -2.32 -5.07 -17.07
C LYS A 22 -1.56 -4.26 -16.02
N PRO A 23 -0.45 -3.60 -16.38
CA PRO A 23 0.23 -2.70 -15.48
C PRO A 23 -0.46 -1.34 -15.43
N TYR A 24 -0.90 -0.90 -14.26
CA TYR A 24 -1.46 0.42 -14.02
C TYR A 24 -0.39 1.34 -13.44
N GLY A 25 -0.42 2.62 -13.82
CA GLY A 25 0.51 3.63 -13.33
C GLY A 25 0.21 4.00 -11.88
N VAL A 26 1.26 4.07 -11.07
CA VAL A 26 1.22 4.57 -9.70
C VAL A 26 1.85 5.97 -9.71
N LYS A 27 1.24 6.94 -9.01
CA LYS A 27 1.69 8.33 -9.02
C LYS A 27 2.12 8.75 -7.62
N GLY A 28 3.32 9.31 -7.47
CA GLY A 28 3.73 9.96 -6.22
C GLY A 28 3.76 9.06 -4.98
N ILE A 29 3.92 7.74 -5.15
CA ILE A 29 3.96 6.79 -4.03
C ILE A 29 5.38 6.27 -3.84
N THR A 30 5.84 6.32 -2.60
CA THR A 30 7.07 5.64 -2.16
C THR A 30 6.77 4.70 -1.00
N VAL A 31 7.56 3.63 -0.91
CA VAL A 31 7.47 2.62 0.15
C VAL A 31 8.82 2.39 0.81
N GLN A 32 8.81 2.16 2.12
CA GLN A 32 9.95 1.74 2.92
C GLN A 32 9.60 0.44 3.64
N TRP A 33 10.41 -0.60 3.47
CA TRP A 33 10.22 -1.88 4.15
C TRP A 33 10.87 -1.82 5.53
N LEU A 34 10.06 -1.69 6.58
CA LEU A 34 10.53 -1.53 7.96
C LEU A 34 10.78 -2.88 8.65
N SER A 35 9.98 -3.89 8.32
CA SER A 35 10.15 -5.24 8.82
C SER A 35 9.61 -6.25 7.80
N LYS A 36 10.25 -7.41 7.74
CA LYS A 36 9.83 -8.59 7.00
C LYS A 36 10.00 -9.78 7.92
N HIS A 37 9.02 -10.68 7.95
CA HIS A 37 9.09 -11.89 8.74
C HIS A 37 8.43 -13.05 8.01
N GLY A 38 9.00 -14.25 8.17
CA GLY A 38 8.63 -15.44 7.42
C GLY A 38 9.00 -15.34 5.94
N GLU A 39 8.90 -16.46 5.24
CA GLU A 39 8.93 -16.56 3.78
C GLU A 39 7.93 -17.65 3.38
N ASP A 40 7.01 -17.34 2.48
CA ASP A 40 6.15 -18.36 1.87
C ASP A 40 6.95 -19.22 0.87
N ASP A 41 6.30 -20.23 0.29
CA ASP A 41 6.92 -21.14 -0.70
C ASP A 41 7.50 -20.41 -1.93
N MET A 42 7.19 -19.12 -2.10
CA MET A 42 7.61 -18.27 -3.22
C MET A 42 8.63 -17.19 -2.78
N GLY A 43 9.12 -17.24 -1.54
CA GLY A 43 10.08 -16.27 -0.99
C GLY A 43 9.48 -14.90 -0.65
N THR A 44 8.15 -14.82 -0.51
CA THR A 44 7.46 -13.59 -0.11
C THR A 44 7.29 -13.56 1.40
N PRO A 45 7.53 -12.42 2.08
CA PRO A 45 7.33 -12.34 3.53
C PRO A 45 5.88 -12.65 3.93
N GLU A 46 5.70 -13.52 4.92
CA GLU A 46 4.39 -13.81 5.54
C GLU A 46 3.82 -12.57 6.24
N TYR A 47 4.71 -11.77 6.82
CA TYR A 47 4.40 -10.47 7.41
C TYR A 47 5.33 -9.39 6.90
N GLY A 48 4.76 -8.21 6.63
CA GLY A 48 5.52 -7.04 6.21
C GLY A 48 4.98 -5.76 6.83
N LEU A 49 5.81 -5.05 7.59
CA LEU A 49 5.53 -3.69 8.04
C LEU A 49 6.18 -2.71 7.05
N ARG A 50 5.35 -1.83 6.48
CA ARG A 50 5.78 -0.87 5.46
C ARG A 50 5.31 0.53 5.84
N LEU A 51 6.17 1.51 5.57
CA LEU A 51 5.80 2.92 5.60
C LEU A 51 5.59 3.40 4.17
N PHE A 52 4.37 3.85 3.88
CA PHE A 52 4.03 4.48 2.62
C PHE A 52 4.08 6.00 2.77
N THR A 53 4.54 6.70 1.74
CA THR A 53 4.40 8.15 1.62
C THR A 53 3.78 8.45 0.26
N ALA A 54 2.64 9.12 0.29
CA ALA A 54 1.98 9.67 -0.89
C ALA A 54 2.25 11.17 -0.97
N GLU A 55 2.69 11.64 -2.14
CA GLU A 55 2.74 13.06 -2.45
C GLU A 55 1.32 13.61 -2.69
N PRO A 56 1.08 14.93 -2.61
CA PRO A 56 -0.19 15.52 -3.02
C PRO A 56 -0.55 15.13 -4.47
N GLY A 57 -1.76 14.59 -4.66
CA GLY A 57 -2.19 14.02 -5.94
C GLY A 57 -1.62 12.63 -6.25
N GLY A 58 -0.91 12.03 -5.29
CA GLY A 58 -0.45 10.66 -5.36
C GLY A 58 -1.63 9.67 -5.38
N GLU A 59 -1.47 8.60 -6.15
CA GLU A 59 -2.56 7.67 -6.46
C GLU A 59 -2.00 6.25 -6.54
N ILE A 60 -2.63 5.34 -5.80
CA ILE A 60 -2.47 3.90 -5.96
C ILE A 60 -3.73 3.42 -6.70
N PRO A 61 -3.62 2.93 -7.94
CA PRO A 61 -4.78 2.47 -8.70
C PRO A 61 -5.35 1.20 -8.08
N ILE A 62 -6.57 0.82 -8.50
CA ILE A 62 -7.19 -0.46 -8.14
C ILE A 62 -6.22 -1.63 -8.35
N HIS A 63 -6.13 -2.50 -7.34
CA HIS A 63 -5.32 -3.70 -7.36
C HIS A 63 -5.86 -4.73 -6.36
N ASN A 64 -5.31 -5.95 -6.41
CA ASN A 64 -5.63 -7.02 -5.47
C ASN A 64 -4.39 -7.40 -4.67
N HIS A 65 -4.61 -7.94 -3.46
CA HIS A 65 -3.59 -8.58 -2.66
C HIS A 65 -3.89 -10.06 -2.47
N PHE A 66 -2.84 -10.88 -2.43
CA PHE A 66 -2.91 -12.28 -2.01
C PHE A 66 -2.84 -12.44 -0.48
N TYR A 67 -2.72 -11.31 0.23
CA TYR A 67 -2.59 -11.22 1.67
C TYR A 67 -3.57 -10.19 2.23
N HIS A 68 -3.88 -10.30 3.52
CA HIS A 68 -4.61 -9.25 4.22
C HIS A 68 -3.69 -8.04 4.44
N GLN A 69 -4.20 -6.86 4.09
CA GLN A 69 -3.53 -5.61 4.35
C GLN A 69 -4.40 -4.78 5.29
N SER A 70 -3.75 -4.07 6.21
CA SER A 70 -4.33 -2.93 6.89
C SER A 70 -3.39 -1.74 6.80
N MET A 71 -3.95 -0.55 6.76
CA MET A 71 -3.21 0.72 6.80
C MET A 71 -3.61 1.51 8.02
N TYR A 72 -2.63 2.13 8.68
CA TYR A 72 -2.86 3.11 9.73
C TYR A 72 -2.35 4.47 9.26
N ILE A 73 -3.22 5.48 9.24
CA ILE A 73 -2.86 6.78 8.71
C ILE A 73 -2.12 7.58 9.78
N LEU A 74 -0.85 7.91 9.50
CA LEU A 74 -0.01 8.65 10.44
C LEU A 74 -0.21 10.17 10.33
N THR A 75 -0.25 10.70 9.11
CA THR A 75 -0.37 12.14 8.82
C THR A 75 -1.00 12.35 7.44
N GLY A 76 -1.56 13.53 7.21
CA GLY A 76 -2.22 13.86 5.94
C GLY A 76 -3.58 13.17 5.81
N SER A 77 -4.12 13.10 4.60
CA SER A 77 -5.40 12.43 4.32
C SER A 77 -5.35 11.75 2.96
N PHE A 78 -6.13 10.69 2.80
CA PHE A 78 -6.25 9.96 1.55
C PHE A 78 -7.71 9.62 1.26
N GLU A 79 -8.14 9.75 0.02
CA GLU A 79 -9.42 9.19 -0.41
C GLU A 79 -9.20 7.71 -0.76
N CYS A 80 -9.93 6.84 -0.10
CA CYS A 80 -9.91 5.41 -0.35
C CYS A 80 -11.13 5.00 -1.16
N TRP A 81 -10.93 4.06 -2.08
CA TRP A 81 -11.95 3.57 -2.99
C TRP A 81 -12.15 2.07 -2.80
N SER A 82 -13.40 1.66 -2.55
CA SER A 82 -13.77 0.24 -2.52
C SER A 82 -14.44 -0.14 -3.84
N TYR A 83 -14.09 -1.30 -4.39
CA TYR A 83 -14.59 -1.78 -5.67
C TYR A 83 -15.29 -3.12 -5.52
N ASP A 84 -16.31 -3.35 -6.34
CA ASP A 84 -16.92 -4.66 -6.47
C ASP A 84 -15.98 -5.64 -7.19
N ILE A 85 -15.61 -6.73 -6.52
CA ILE A 85 -14.61 -7.68 -7.02
C ILE A 85 -14.98 -8.37 -8.34
N LYS A 86 -16.28 -8.43 -8.67
CA LYS A 86 -16.76 -9.09 -9.91
C LYS A 86 -16.84 -8.10 -11.07
N SER A 87 -17.34 -6.90 -10.81
CA SER A 87 -17.68 -5.93 -11.86
C SER A 87 -16.70 -4.77 -12.02
N ASP A 88 -15.73 -4.62 -11.09
CA ASP A 88 -14.80 -3.50 -10.98
C ASP A 88 -15.48 -2.13 -10.89
N GLN A 89 -16.77 -2.10 -10.54
CA GLN A 89 -17.49 -0.86 -10.29
C GLN A 89 -17.10 -0.31 -8.93
N LEU A 90 -16.87 1.01 -8.87
CA LEU A 90 -16.67 1.72 -7.62
C LEU A 90 -17.92 1.59 -6.77
N LYS A 91 -17.77 1.05 -5.56
CA LYS A 91 -18.87 0.87 -4.61
C LYS A 91 -18.97 2.08 -3.70
N GLU A 92 -17.88 2.41 -3.03
CA GLU A 92 -17.86 3.46 -2.01
C GLU A 92 -16.53 4.20 -2.06
N THR A 93 -16.57 5.48 -1.67
CA THR A 93 -15.38 6.25 -1.33
C THR A 93 -15.47 6.73 0.10
N PHE A 94 -14.33 6.81 0.77
CA PHE A 94 -14.23 7.32 2.12
C PHE A 94 -12.90 8.04 2.32
N ASN A 95 -12.91 9.06 3.18
CA ASN A 95 -11.70 9.79 3.52
C ASN A 95 -11.07 9.17 4.77
N ALA A 96 -9.82 8.72 4.63
CA ALA A 96 -9.01 8.26 5.75
C ALA A 96 -8.12 9.42 6.24
N ASN A 97 -8.21 9.71 7.53
CA ASN A 97 -7.52 10.80 8.23
C ASN A 97 -6.54 10.25 9.27
N PRO A 98 -5.66 11.09 9.85
CA PRO A 98 -4.70 10.62 10.85
C PRO A 98 -5.41 9.95 12.02
N GLY A 99 -4.99 8.73 12.35
CA GLY A 99 -5.61 7.89 13.37
C GLY A 99 -6.60 6.84 12.85
N ASP A 100 -7.02 6.93 11.60
CA ASP A 100 -7.93 5.95 10.99
C ASP A 100 -7.18 4.66 10.56
N CYS A 101 -7.90 3.54 10.60
CA CYS A 101 -7.47 2.24 10.07
C CYS A 101 -8.31 1.88 8.84
N VAL A 102 -7.65 1.41 7.78
CA VAL A 102 -8.28 0.91 6.54
C VAL A 102 -7.88 -0.53 6.28
#